data_AF-A0A3Q2Z0J7-F1
#
_entry.id   AF-A0A3Q2Z0J7-F1
#
_cell.length_a   1.000
_cell.length_b   1.000
_cell.length_c   1.000
_cell.angle_alpha   90.00
_cell.angle_beta   90.00
_cell.angle_gamma   90.00
#
_symmetry.space_group_name_H-M   'P 1'
#
loop_
_entity.id
_entity.type
_entity.pdbx_description
1 polymer ?
#
loop_
_entity_poly.entity_id
_entity_poly.type
_entity_poly.pdbx_seq_one_letter_code
_entity_poly.pdbx_strand_id
1 'polypeptide(L)'
;MKLLVLGALLLVAAEGHAARSQWRRSKRELAAPLHTGGIRDPLGSYCQRRGGCCPGRDDLCTVPYLDTICYCDLFCNRTVSDCCPDFWGHCLGVEPPFIGSCERNGNKFLSGQTYKDNCNLCTCGTTGRWECEQNACLMDSNMIQAVNRGNYGWRAANYTQLYGMTLDEGIRYRLGTQRPSKTTMNMNEIQMNMDPEGDVLPASFNSADKWPGKIHEPLDQGNCAASWAFSTAAVASDRISIQSMGHMTPQLSPQNLISCDTRNQGGCAGGRVDGAWWYLRRRGVVTEDCYPYTPPQHTAADVARCMMQSRSVGRGKRQATQRCPNAHHYQHNDIYQSTPPYRLSANEKEIMKEIMDNGPVQAIMEVHEDFFVYKSGIYKHTDVSFTKPPHYRKHGTHSVRITGWGEQWDSNGAPRKYWVAANSWGKNWGEDGYFRIARGDNECEIETFVIGVWGRVTMEDMHDHHQHQQQRRRHV
;
A
#
# COMPACT_ATOMS: atom_id res chain seq x y z
N MET A 1 -17.77 -10.89 77.41
CA MET A 1 -18.63 -11.63 76.47
C MET A 1 -18.92 -10.71 75.29
N LYS A 2 -18.34 -11.01 74.10
CA LYS A 2 -18.64 -10.55 72.71
C LYS A 2 -19.02 -9.06 72.44
N LEU A 3 -18.68 -8.37 71.35
CA LEU A 3 -17.71 -8.40 70.23
C LEU A 3 -18.08 -7.13 69.40
N LEU A 4 -17.08 -6.47 68.75
CA LEU A 4 -17.17 -5.58 67.56
C LEU A 4 -17.95 -4.24 67.72
N VAL A 5 -17.59 -3.11 67.09
CA VAL A 5 -17.11 -2.80 65.73
C VAL A 5 -16.31 -1.48 65.79
N LEU A 6 -15.23 -1.34 65.02
CA LEU A 6 -14.53 -0.06 64.80
C LEU A 6 -14.69 0.38 63.33
N GLY A 7 -15.32 1.53 63.14
CA GLY A 7 -15.27 2.33 61.92
C GLY A 7 -14.99 3.78 62.31
N ALA A 8 -14.06 4.43 61.63
CA ALA A 8 -13.82 5.86 61.78
C ALA A 8 -13.39 6.48 60.44
N LEU A 9 -14.29 7.28 59.88
CA LEU A 9 -13.98 8.42 59.01
C LEU A 9 -13.65 9.62 59.90
N LEU A 10 -12.70 10.48 59.50
CA LEU A 10 -12.89 11.94 59.41
C LEU A 10 -11.60 12.69 59.01
N LEU A 11 -11.72 13.42 57.89
CA LEU A 11 -11.24 14.77 57.55
C LEU A 11 -10.13 15.43 58.40
N VAL A 12 -9.07 15.90 57.72
CA VAL A 12 -8.28 17.07 58.14
C VAL A 12 -8.00 18.00 56.95
N ALA A 13 -8.03 19.29 57.28
CA ALA A 13 -8.15 20.49 56.46
C ALA A 13 -6.93 20.87 55.60
N ALA A 14 -7.23 21.79 54.68
CA ALA A 14 -6.31 22.45 53.76
C ALA A 14 -5.47 23.55 54.44
N GLU A 15 -4.20 23.64 54.04
CA GLU A 15 -3.42 24.87 54.05
C GLU A 15 -2.88 25.11 52.63
N GLY A 16 -3.28 26.24 52.05
CA GLY A 16 -2.72 26.75 50.81
C GLY A 16 -1.61 27.75 51.12
N HIS A 17 -0.48 27.61 50.45
CA HIS A 17 0.47 28.70 50.19
C HIS A 17 0.85 28.67 48.71
N ALA A 18 0.72 29.84 48.09
CA ALA A 18 0.86 30.07 46.65
C ALA A 18 2.28 29.77 46.14
N ALA A 19 2.37 29.05 45.02
CA ALA A 19 3.57 29.04 44.18
C ALA A 19 3.16 29.14 42.70
N ARG A 20 3.59 30.26 42.11
CA ARG A 20 3.43 30.66 40.71
C ARG A 20 3.88 29.58 39.74
N SER A 21 3.15 29.52 38.62
CA SER A 21 3.54 28.88 37.37
C SER A 21 4.99 29.16 36.98
N GLN A 22 5.82 28.13 36.99
CA GLN A 22 7.02 28.05 36.16
C GLN A 22 7.06 26.67 35.53
N TRP A 23 6.71 26.64 34.24
CA TRP A 23 6.97 25.52 33.35
C TRP A 23 8.49 25.26 33.31
N ARG A 24 8.97 24.35 34.15
CA ARG A 24 10.29 23.73 33.95
C ARG A 24 10.10 22.58 32.97
N ARG A 25 10.49 22.83 31.71
CA ARG A 25 10.87 21.77 30.76
C ARG A 25 12.00 20.95 31.38
N SER A 26 11.67 19.82 32.02
CA SER A 26 12.66 18.84 32.45
C SER A 26 12.89 17.83 31.31
N LYS A 27 14.17 17.67 30.97
CA LYS A 27 14.78 16.59 30.18
C LYS A 27 14.01 16.20 28.90
N ARG A 28 14.53 16.69 27.76
CA ARG A 28 14.45 16.01 26.47
C ARG A 28 14.61 14.51 26.71
N GLU A 29 13.58 13.73 26.44
CA GLU A 29 13.77 12.32 26.13
C GLU A 29 14.80 12.29 25.01
N LEU A 30 15.94 11.67 25.31
CA LEU A 30 17.02 11.48 24.36
C LEU A 30 16.42 10.72 23.18
N ALA A 31 16.53 11.30 21.98
CA ALA A 31 16.27 10.55 20.76
C ALA A 31 17.07 9.24 20.83
N ALA A 32 16.44 8.13 20.41
CA ALA A 32 17.13 6.84 20.33
C ALA A 32 18.44 7.02 19.56
N PRO A 33 19.55 6.41 19.99
CA PRO A 33 20.86 6.80 19.46
C PRO A 33 21.00 6.37 18.00
N LEU A 34 21.80 7.06 17.18
CA LEU A 34 21.94 6.82 15.73
C LEU A 34 22.34 5.37 15.35
N HIS A 35 22.69 4.52 16.30
CA HIS A 35 22.90 3.10 16.07
C HIS A 35 21.64 2.29 15.78
N THR A 36 20.45 2.79 16.10
CA THR A 36 19.18 2.09 15.81
C THR A 36 18.71 2.26 14.36
N GLY A 37 19.37 3.11 13.57
CA GLY A 37 18.97 3.45 12.20
C GLY A 37 19.64 2.68 11.06
N GLY A 38 20.54 1.73 11.35
CA GLY A 38 21.00 0.75 10.36
C GLY A 38 21.70 1.33 9.12
N ILE A 39 22.99 1.61 9.27
CA ILE A 39 24.12 1.36 8.34
C ILE A 39 25.31 2.06 9.00
N ARG A 40 26.27 1.29 9.50
CA ARG A 40 27.54 1.80 10.03
C ARG A 40 28.62 1.49 9.01
N ASP A 41 28.85 2.43 8.10
CA ASP A 41 30.06 2.47 7.28
C ASP A 41 31.17 3.22 8.04
N PRO A 42 32.15 2.53 8.68
CA PRO A 42 33.29 3.19 9.29
C PRO A 42 34.48 3.37 8.35
N LEU A 43 34.36 3.06 7.06
CA LEU A 43 35.49 3.14 6.12
C LEU A 43 35.64 4.54 5.50
N GLY A 44 34.73 5.47 5.80
CA GLY A 44 34.93 6.87 5.45
C GLY A 44 35.92 7.56 6.38
N SER A 45 36.86 8.29 5.79
CA SER A 45 37.76 9.20 6.49
C SER A 45 37.02 10.54 6.73
N TYR A 46 35.99 10.55 7.58
CA TYR A 46 35.09 11.70 7.76
C TYR A 46 35.77 12.86 8.48
N CYS A 47 36.20 12.66 9.73
CA CYS A 47 36.94 13.67 10.48
C CYS A 47 38.25 14.02 9.81
N GLN A 48 38.90 13.03 9.18
CA GLN A 48 40.09 13.29 8.38
C GLN A 48 39.82 14.19 7.16
N ARG A 49 38.74 13.95 6.39
CA ARG A 49 38.38 14.80 5.22
C ARG A 49 37.91 16.18 5.62
N ARG A 50 37.33 16.33 6.81
CA ARG A 50 36.95 17.64 7.36
C ARG A 50 38.16 18.55 7.62
N GLY A 51 39.36 17.98 7.71
CA GLY A 51 40.57 18.70 8.11
C GLY A 51 40.92 18.55 9.59
N GLY A 52 40.40 17.50 10.25
CA GLY A 52 40.72 17.17 11.64
C GLY A 52 39.61 17.50 12.63
N CYS A 53 39.99 17.44 13.91
CA CYS A 53 39.06 17.35 15.03
C CYS A 53 39.02 18.64 15.83
N CYS A 54 37.84 19.01 16.33
CA CYS A 54 37.66 20.29 17.02
C CYS A 54 37.88 20.17 18.53
N PRO A 55 38.52 21.17 19.17
CA PRO A 55 38.65 21.20 20.61
C PRO A 55 37.28 21.45 21.28
N GLY A 56 37.01 20.74 22.37
CA GLY A 56 35.78 20.92 23.16
C GLY A 56 34.53 20.44 22.42
N ARG A 57 33.38 21.05 22.74
CA ARG A 57 32.11 20.83 22.03
C ARG A 57 31.94 21.94 21.01
N ASP A 58 31.71 21.57 19.76
CA ASP A 58 31.52 22.50 18.66
C ASP A 58 30.43 21.95 17.73
N ASP A 59 29.25 22.56 17.81
CA ASP A 59 28.08 22.12 17.05
C ASP A 59 28.27 22.31 15.51
N LEU A 60 29.29 23.06 15.07
CA LEU A 60 29.69 23.23 13.66
C LEU A 60 30.77 22.22 13.24
N CYS A 61 31.24 21.39 14.17
CA CYS A 61 32.27 20.39 13.91
C CYS A 61 31.70 19.11 13.31
N THR A 62 31.05 19.23 12.16
CA THR A 62 30.23 18.16 11.59
C THR A 62 30.66 17.77 10.19
N VAL A 63 30.30 16.54 9.80
CA VAL A 63 30.50 15.98 8.46
C VAL A 63 29.20 15.33 8.01
N PRO A 64 28.78 15.49 6.74
CA PRO A 64 27.68 14.70 6.20
C PRO A 64 27.96 13.20 6.28
N TYR A 65 27.02 12.44 6.81
CA TYR A 65 27.08 11.00 6.96
C TYR A 65 25.74 10.38 6.56
N LEU A 66 25.70 9.71 5.41
CA LEU A 66 24.44 9.25 4.81
C LEU A 66 23.44 10.43 4.70
N ASP A 67 22.28 10.31 5.34
CA ASP A 67 21.18 11.30 5.30
C ASP A 67 21.22 12.25 6.51
N THR A 68 22.30 12.24 7.29
CA THR A 68 22.45 13.01 8.53
C THR A 68 23.83 13.65 8.65
N ILE A 69 24.12 14.24 9.81
CA ILE A 69 25.43 14.79 10.19
C ILE A 69 26.01 13.99 11.34
N CYS A 70 27.32 13.78 11.31
CA CYS A 70 28.10 13.25 12.42
C CYS A 70 29.08 14.30 12.93
N TYR A 71 29.55 14.17 14.16
CA TYR A 71 30.42 15.14 14.84
C TYR A 71 31.87 14.63 14.98
N CYS A 72 32.82 15.56 14.87
CA CYS A 72 34.27 15.35 14.98
C CYS A 72 34.91 16.15 16.12
N ASP A 73 34.11 16.62 17.08
CA ASP A 73 34.58 17.40 18.22
C ASP A 73 34.93 16.51 19.41
N LEU A 74 35.69 17.04 20.38
CA LEU A 74 36.07 16.28 21.57
C LEU A 74 34.91 16.02 22.55
N PHE A 75 33.69 16.54 22.29
CA PHE A 75 32.51 16.14 23.05
C PHE A 75 32.17 14.67 22.83
N CYS A 76 32.52 14.14 21.64
CA CYS A 76 32.49 12.72 21.35
C CYS A 76 33.28 11.84 22.30
N ASN A 77 34.25 12.40 23.04
CA ASN A 77 34.95 11.66 24.10
C ASN A 77 34.02 11.25 25.26
N ARG A 78 32.83 11.87 25.37
CA ARG A 78 31.87 11.68 26.48
C ARG A 78 30.53 11.11 26.02
N THR A 79 30.23 11.11 24.72
CA THR A 79 28.96 10.67 24.14
C THR A 79 29.22 9.95 22.81
N VAL A 80 28.56 8.81 22.57
CA VAL A 80 28.81 7.97 21.38
C VAL A 80 27.68 8.09 20.34
N SER A 81 26.64 8.86 20.63
CA SER A 81 25.38 8.85 19.87
C SER A 81 25.51 9.41 18.45
N ASP A 82 26.39 10.38 18.24
CA ASP A 82 26.38 11.30 17.10
C ASP A 82 27.78 11.51 16.49
N CYS A 83 28.76 10.73 16.94
CA CYS A 83 30.15 10.86 16.53
C CYS A 83 30.40 10.24 15.16
N CYS A 84 31.27 10.87 14.38
CA CYS A 84 31.70 10.31 13.11
C CYS A 84 32.42 8.97 13.33
N PRO A 85 32.24 8.00 12.42
CA PRO A 85 32.80 6.66 12.58
C PRO A 85 34.32 6.60 12.78
N ASP A 86 35.08 7.52 12.17
CA ASP A 86 36.53 7.61 12.29
C ASP A 86 36.99 8.47 13.49
N PHE A 87 36.10 9.03 14.30
CA PHE A 87 36.46 9.93 15.40
C PHE A 87 37.48 9.30 16.37
N TRP A 88 37.23 8.09 16.88
CA TRP A 88 38.13 7.48 17.86
C TRP A 88 39.51 7.14 17.28
N GLY A 89 39.54 6.61 16.06
CA GLY A 89 40.78 6.27 15.37
C GLY A 89 41.57 7.50 14.91
N HIS A 90 40.90 8.51 14.35
CA HIS A 90 41.55 9.70 13.79
C HIS A 90 41.80 10.79 14.85
N CYS A 91 40.81 11.11 15.69
CA CYS A 91 40.89 12.22 16.65
C CYS A 91 41.59 11.87 17.95
N LEU A 92 41.41 10.63 18.44
CA LEU A 92 42.02 10.22 19.69
C LEU A 92 43.19 9.24 19.51
N GLY A 93 43.44 8.76 18.29
CA GLY A 93 44.46 7.73 18.04
C GLY A 93 44.17 6.42 18.78
N VAL A 94 42.91 6.21 19.18
CA VAL A 94 42.48 4.98 19.84
C VAL A 94 42.11 4.02 18.74
N GLU A 95 42.95 3.01 18.52
CA GLU A 95 42.54 1.85 17.73
C GLU A 95 41.31 1.24 18.41
N PRO A 96 40.16 1.20 17.75
CA PRO A 96 38.98 0.67 18.40
C PRO A 96 39.25 -0.82 18.73
N PRO A 97 38.78 -1.32 19.87
CA PRO A 97 39.01 -2.69 20.31
C PRO A 97 38.18 -3.66 19.44
N PHE A 98 38.51 -3.78 18.17
CA PHE A 98 37.87 -4.70 17.24
C PHE A 98 38.46 -6.08 17.42
N ILE A 99 38.10 -6.72 18.52
CA ILE A 99 38.32 -8.15 18.71
C ILE A 99 37.34 -8.81 17.74
N GLY A 100 37.83 -9.35 16.62
CA GLY A 100 37.01 -10.06 15.63
C GLY A 100 36.79 -9.32 14.31
N SER A 101 36.90 -10.09 13.22
CA SER A 101 36.55 -9.66 11.87
C SER A 101 35.65 -10.71 11.22
N CYS A 102 34.59 -10.26 10.56
CA CYS A 102 33.69 -11.08 9.77
C CYS A 102 34.06 -10.97 8.30
N GLU A 103 33.75 -11.98 7.49
CA GLU A 103 33.99 -11.94 6.04
C GLU A 103 32.67 -12.10 5.28
N ARG A 104 32.48 -11.35 4.20
CA ARG A 104 31.35 -11.51 3.27
C ARG A 104 31.75 -11.08 1.86
N ASN A 105 31.50 -11.94 0.88
CA ASN A 105 31.81 -11.69 -0.55
C ASN A 105 33.26 -11.22 -0.80
N GLY A 106 34.22 -11.77 -0.06
CA GLY A 106 35.64 -11.40 -0.14
C GLY A 106 36.01 -10.09 0.57
N ASN A 107 35.04 -9.38 1.17
CA ASN A 107 35.29 -8.18 1.97
C ASN A 107 35.35 -8.54 3.46
N LYS A 108 36.33 -7.98 4.17
CA LYS A 108 36.47 -8.12 5.63
C LYS A 108 35.78 -6.96 6.33
N PHE A 109 35.00 -7.30 7.35
CA PHE A 109 34.27 -6.36 8.18
C PHE A 109 34.76 -6.44 9.62
N LEU A 110 35.07 -5.30 10.22
CA LEU A 110 35.48 -5.23 11.64
C LEU A 110 34.28 -5.38 12.57
N SER A 111 34.51 -5.84 13.79
CA SER A 111 33.47 -5.93 14.82
C SER A 111 32.69 -4.60 14.96
N GLY A 112 31.36 -4.67 15.03
CA GLY A 112 30.44 -3.54 15.06
C GLY A 112 30.08 -2.95 13.70
N GLN A 113 30.71 -3.37 12.61
CA GLN A 113 30.32 -3.00 11.25
C GLN A 113 29.02 -3.67 10.85
N THR A 114 28.22 -2.98 10.04
CA THR A 114 26.94 -3.51 9.58
C THR A 114 26.83 -3.54 8.07
N TYR A 115 25.99 -4.43 7.58
CA TYR A 115 25.49 -4.38 6.22
C TYR A 115 23.99 -4.72 6.24
N LYS A 116 23.27 -4.29 5.21
CA LYS A 116 21.86 -4.62 5.05
C LYS A 116 21.70 -5.83 4.13
N ASP A 117 21.14 -6.92 4.64
CA ASP A 117 20.72 -8.08 3.86
C ASP A 117 19.23 -8.03 3.60
N ASN A 118 18.83 -7.53 2.43
CA ASN A 118 17.42 -7.34 2.12
C ASN A 118 16.75 -6.46 3.20
N CYS A 119 15.84 -7.01 4.02
CA CYS A 119 15.18 -6.28 5.11
C CYS A 119 15.88 -6.42 6.48
N ASN A 120 16.91 -7.26 6.59
CA ASN A 120 17.59 -7.55 7.85
C ASN A 120 18.90 -6.78 7.96
N LEU A 121 19.12 -6.12 9.09
CA LEU A 121 20.42 -5.56 9.43
C LEU A 121 21.32 -6.64 10.04
N CYS A 122 22.52 -6.79 9.49
CA CYS A 122 23.54 -7.70 9.98
C CYS A 122 24.70 -6.91 10.58
N THR A 123 25.08 -7.23 11.82
CA THR A 123 26.19 -6.61 12.54
C THR A 123 27.30 -7.62 12.77
N CYS A 124 28.54 -7.27 12.51
CA CYS A 124 29.68 -8.14 12.80
C CYS A 124 29.91 -8.18 14.30
N GLY A 125 29.76 -9.35 14.92
CA GLY A 125 29.99 -9.54 16.35
C GLY A 125 31.48 -9.59 16.68
N THR A 126 31.80 -9.41 17.98
CA THR A 126 33.17 -9.48 18.50
C THR A 126 33.80 -10.87 18.42
N THR A 127 33.01 -11.88 18.04
CA THR A 127 33.47 -13.26 17.83
C THR A 127 33.82 -13.55 16.37
N GLY A 128 33.72 -12.55 15.47
CA GLY A 128 33.89 -12.73 14.03
C GLY A 128 32.69 -13.41 13.35
N ARG A 129 31.56 -13.55 14.06
CA ARG A 129 30.29 -14.07 13.53
C ARG A 129 29.32 -12.93 13.25
N TRP A 130 28.52 -13.09 12.20
CA TRP A 130 27.44 -12.16 11.88
C TRP A 130 26.25 -12.35 12.81
N GLU A 131 25.78 -11.26 13.40
CA GLU A 131 24.55 -11.15 14.18
C GLU A 131 23.53 -10.41 13.32
N CYS A 132 22.64 -11.18 12.67
CA CYS A 132 21.61 -10.64 11.79
C CYS A 132 20.24 -10.66 12.44
N GLU A 133 19.46 -9.62 12.18
CA GLU A 133 18.02 -9.64 12.40
C GLU A 133 17.38 -10.81 11.64
N GLN A 134 16.27 -11.32 12.18
CA GLN A 134 15.51 -12.45 11.61
C GLN A 134 14.09 -12.03 11.23
N ASN A 135 13.94 -10.83 10.68
CA ASN A 135 12.67 -10.36 10.15
C ASN A 135 12.30 -11.20 8.91
N ALA A 136 11.01 -11.45 8.77
CA ALA A 136 10.47 -11.97 7.52
C ALA A 136 10.56 -10.87 6.46
N CYS A 137 11.37 -11.06 5.43
CA CYS A 137 11.46 -10.12 4.32
C CYS A 137 10.36 -10.40 3.30
N LEU A 138 9.79 -9.34 2.73
CA LEU A 138 8.72 -9.43 1.74
C LEU A 138 9.22 -10.13 0.46
N MET A 139 10.39 -9.72 -0.03
CA MET A 139 11.06 -10.37 -1.17
C MET A 139 11.99 -11.48 -0.68
N ASP A 140 11.44 -12.66 -0.36
CA ASP A 140 12.23 -13.81 0.09
C ASP A 140 12.77 -14.62 -1.10
N SER A 141 14.10 -14.64 -1.27
CA SER A 141 14.76 -15.41 -2.34
C SER A 141 14.52 -16.91 -2.21
N ASN A 142 14.39 -17.45 -1.00
CA ASN A 142 14.10 -18.87 -0.79
C ASN A 142 12.68 -19.21 -1.25
N MET A 143 11.70 -18.34 -0.96
CA MET A 143 10.33 -18.46 -1.49
C MET A 143 10.34 -18.46 -3.01
N ILE A 144 10.99 -17.47 -3.63
CA ILE A 144 11.06 -17.35 -5.09
C ILE A 144 11.66 -18.60 -5.72
N GLN A 145 12.77 -19.12 -5.17
CA GLN A 145 13.40 -20.33 -5.67
C GLN A 145 12.53 -21.58 -5.46
N ALA A 146 11.87 -21.71 -4.31
CA ALA A 146 11.01 -22.84 -4.02
C ALA A 146 9.79 -22.90 -4.93
N VAL A 147 9.11 -21.76 -5.15
CA VAL A 147 7.99 -21.66 -6.11
C VAL A 147 8.46 -22.02 -7.52
N ASN A 148 9.59 -21.47 -7.96
CA ASN A 148 10.10 -21.71 -9.32
C ASN A 148 10.65 -23.13 -9.54
N ARG A 149 11.09 -23.83 -8.49
CA ARG A 149 11.47 -25.25 -8.56
C ARG A 149 10.25 -26.17 -8.48
N GLY A 150 9.21 -25.75 -7.78
CA GLY A 150 7.95 -26.48 -7.67
C GLY A 150 7.11 -26.42 -8.94
N ASN A 151 6.08 -27.28 -8.99
CA ASN A 151 5.11 -27.34 -10.10
C ASN A 151 3.76 -26.72 -9.68
N TYR A 152 3.79 -25.46 -9.25
CA TYR A 152 2.58 -24.76 -8.76
C TYR A 152 1.74 -24.11 -9.87
N GLY A 153 2.21 -24.11 -11.12
CA GLY A 153 1.50 -23.50 -12.27
C GLY A 153 1.68 -21.99 -12.42
N TRP A 154 2.53 -21.37 -11.59
CA TRP A 154 2.93 -19.97 -11.68
C TRP A 154 4.41 -19.78 -11.35
N ARG A 155 4.95 -18.61 -11.70
CA ARG A 155 6.36 -18.23 -11.53
C ARG A 155 6.49 -17.05 -10.60
N ALA A 156 7.55 -17.06 -9.80
CA ALA A 156 7.88 -15.99 -8.87
C ALA A 156 9.08 -15.16 -9.35
N ALA A 157 9.11 -13.87 -9.02
CA ALA A 157 10.22 -12.95 -9.31
C ALA A 157 10.45 -11.96 -8.16
N ASN A 158 11.59 -11.28 -8.23
CA ASN A 158 11.94 -10.19 -7.32
C ASN A 158 11.52 -8.84 -7.92
N TYR A 159 11.12 -7.89 -7.07
CA TYR A 159 10.70 -6.55 -7.44
C TYR A 159 11.50 -5.51 -6.65
N THR A 160 12.21 -4.64 -7.35
CA THR A 160 13.02 -3.57 -6.73
C THR A 160 12.19 -2.66 -5.83
N GLN A 161 10.95 -2.34 -6.22
CA GLN A 161 10.02 -1.52 -5.45
C GLN A 161 9.52 -2.16 -4.14
N LEU A 162 9.74 -3.47 -3.94
CA LEU A 162 9.36 -4.23 -2.75
C LEU A 162 10.58 -4.77 -1.99
N TYR A 163 11.78 -4.67 -2.56
CA TYR A 163 13.00 -5.20 -1.97
C TYR A 163 13.42 -4.35 -0.76
N GLY A 164 13.89 -5.01 0.30
CA GLY A 164 14.28 -4.35 1.54
C GLY A 164 13.13 -4.08 2.52
N MET A 165 11.87 -4.35 2.14
CA MET A 165 10.73 -4.29 3.05
C MET A 165 10.60 -5.59 3.85
N THR A 166 10.18 -5.48 5.10
CA THR A 166 9.67 -6.61 5.87
C THR A 166 8.30 -7.04 5.35
N LEU A 167 7.91 -8.28 5.63
CA LEU A 167 6.58 -8.82 5.32
C LEU A 167 5.48 -8.00 6.00
N ASP A 168 5.74 -7.54 7.23
CA ASP A 168 4.81 -6.67 7.96
C ASP A 168 4.61 -5.31 7.29
N GLU A 169 5.69 -4.68 6.81
CA GLU A 169 5.59 -3.45 6.04
C GLU A 169 4.86 -3.67 4.72
N GLY A 170 5.16 -4.76 4.02
CA GLY A 170 4.47 -5.13 2.78
C GLY A 170 2.97 -5.26 2.99
N ILE A 171 2.54 -6.01 4.00
CA ILE A 171 1.14 -6.16 4.37
C ILE A 171 0.53 -4.81 4.74
N ARG A 172 1.21 -4.06 5.61
CA ARG A 172 0.72 -2.77 6.10
C ARG A 172 0.54 -1.74 4.99
N TYR A 173 1.44 -1.67 4.01
CA TYR A 173 1.43 -0.63 2.99
C TYR A 173 0.74 -1.03 1.70
N ARG A 174 0.74 -2.32 1.34
CA ARG A 174 0.16 -2.80 0.07
C ARG A 174 -1.26 -3.34 0.24
N LEU A 175 -1.63 -3.83 1.43
CA LEU A 175 -2.94 -4.44 1.69
C LEU A 175 -3.83 -3.49 2.50
N GLY A 176 -4.60 -2.67 1.79
CA GLY A 176 -5.39 -1.58 2.37
C GLY A 176 -6.87 -1.86 2.56
N THR A 177 -7.36 -3.04 2.21
CA THR A 177 -8.81 -3.27 2.21
C THR A 177 -9.23 -3.88 3.54
N GLN A 178 -10.13 -3.21 4.24
CA GLN A 178 -10.74 -3.77 5.43
C GLN A 178 -11.77 -4.84 5.04
N ARG A 179 -11.78 -5.97 5.75
CA ARG A 179 -12.80 -7.00 5.55
C ARG A 179 -14.20 -6.39 5.74
N PRO A 180 -15.16 -6.68 4.85
CA PRO A 180 -16.52 -6.19 5.01
C PRO A 180 -17.15 -6.64 6.34
N SER A 181 -17.99 -5.79 6.91
CA SER A 181 -18.72 -6.12 8.14
C SER A 181 -19.69 -7.29 7.91
N LYS A 182 -20.10 -8.01 8.97
CA LYS A 182 -21.14 -9.06 8.85
C LYS A 182 -22.40 -8.56 8.15
N THR A 183 -22.82 -7.33 8.42
CA THR A 183 -23.98 -6.71 7.77
C THR A 183 -23.74 -6.49 6.28
N THR A 184 -22.55 -6.03 5.90
CA THR A 184 -22.16 -5.84 4.49
C THR A 184 -22.06 -7.19 3.77
N MET A 185 -21.52 -8.21 4.43
CA MET A 185 -21.46 -9.60 3.95
C MET A 185 -22.83 -10.28 3.88
N ASN A 186 -23.87 -9.70 4.46
CA ASN A 186 -25.24 -10.23 4.41
C ASN A 186 -26.15 -9.38 3.50
N MET A 187 -25.57 -8.45 2.72
CA MET A 187 -26.33 -7.71 1.71
C MET A 187 -26.91 -8.69 0.69
N ASN A 188 -28.15 -8.46 0.28
CA ASN A 188 -28.80 -9.25 -0.76
C ASN A 188 -27.96 -9.24 -2.04
N GLU A 189 -27.70 -10.43 -2.53
CA GLU A 189 -26.99 -10.64 -3.79
C GLU A 189 -27.98 -10.43 -4.95
N ILE A 190 -27.53 -9.75 -5.99
CA ILE A 190 -28.27 -9.75 -7.25
C ILE A 190 -28.04 -11.12 -7.90
N GLN A 191 -29.13 -11.85 -8.08
CA GLN A 191 -29.16 -13.06 -8.87
C GLN A 191 -29.32 -12.66 -10.33
N MET A 192 -28.43 -13.15 -11.19
CA MET A 192 -28.57 -12.96 -12.63
C MET A 192 -29.49 -14.02 -13.20
N ASN A 193 -30.53 -13.61 -13.91
CA ASN A 193 -31.35 -14.54 -14.70
C ASN A 193 -30.53 -15.00 -15.91
N MET A 194 -29.78 -16.08 -15.72
CA MET A 194 -29.04 -16.76 -16.78
C MET A 194 -30.01 -17.64 -17.56
N ASP A 195 -30.16 -17.39 -18.86
CA ASP A 195 -30.84 -18.31 -19.77
C ASP A 195 -29.90 -19.48 -20.11
N PRO A 196 -30.20 -20.73 -19.71
CA PRO A 196 -29.32 -21.87 -19.98
C PRO A 196 -29.10 -22.14 -21.48
N GLU A 197 -30.03 -21.73 -22.34
CA GLU A 197 -29.97 -21.94 -23.79
C GLU A 197 -29.43 -20.70 -24.54
N GLY A 198 -29.64 -19.50 -23.99
CA GLY A 198 -29.24 -18.22 -24.60
C GLY A 198 -27.91 -17.63 -24.11
N ASP A 199 -27.54 -17.85 -22.85
CA ASP A 199 -26.36 -17.24 -22.22
C ASP A 199 -25.16 -18.20 -22.21
N VAL A 200 -24.66 -18.52 -23.41
CA VAL A 200 -23.43 -19.30 -23.58
C VAL A 200 -22.21 -18.41 -23.31
N LEU A 201 -21.58 -18.62 -22.15
CA LEU A 201 -20.36 -17.92 -21.76
C LEU A 201 -19.14 -18.48 -22.52
N PRO A 202 -18.28 -17.63 -23.12
CA PRO A 202 -17.08 -18.11 -23.81
C PRO A 202 -16.03 -18.64 -22.83
N ALA A 203 -15.16 -19.54 -23.29
CA ALA A 203 -14.06 -20.11 -22.49
C ALA A 203 -13.04 -19.03 -22.03
N SER A 204 -12.90 -17.96 -22.82
CA SER A 204 -12.06 -16.81 -22.47
C SER A 204 -12.74 -15.50 -22.82
N PHE A 205 -12.53 -14.50 -21.99
CA PHE A 205 -13.05 -13.16 -22.18
C PHE A 205 -12.10 -12.11 -21.63
N ASN A 206 -11.96 -10.99 -22.33
CA ASN A 206 -11.19 -9.85 -21.90
C ASN A 206 -12.00 -8.57 -22.17
N SER A 207 -12.25 -7.79 -21.11
CA SER A 207 -13.01 -6.54 -21.23
C SER A 207 -12.35 -5.53 -22.18
N ALA A 208 -11.02 -5.50 -22.26
CA ALA A 208 -10.31 -4.56 -23.13
C ALA A 208 -10.53 -4.86 -24.61
N ASP A 209 -10.70 -6.14 -24.97
CA ASP A 209 -10.98 -6.56 -26.34
C ASP A 209 -12.42 -6.26 -26.74
N LYS A 210 -13.39 -6.47 -25.83
CA LYS A 210 -14.80 -6.14 -26.07
C LYS A 210 -15.07 -4.64 -26.10
N TRP A 211 -14.38 -3.87 -25.25
CA TRP A 211 -14.55 -2.43 -25.13
C TRP A 211 -13.23 -1.66 -25.29
N PRO A 212 -12.69 -1.59 -26.52
CA PRO A 212 -11.42 -0.91 -26.78
C PRO A 212 -11.43 0.55 -26.32
N GLY A 213 -10.36 0.95 -25.62
CA GLY A 213 -10.16 2.30 -25.10
C GLY A 213 -11.05 2.69 -23.91
N LYS A 214 -11.79 1.75 -23.33
CA LYS A 214 -12.71 2.01 -22.19
C LYS A 214 -12.28 1.33 -20.90
N ILE A 215 -11.23 0.51 -20.94
CA ILE A 215 -10.64 -0.16 -19.78
C ILE A 215 -9.32 0.53 -19.47
N HIS A 216 -9.21 1.14 -18.29
CA HIS A 216 -8.05 1.92 -17.89
C HIS A 216 -6.95 1.03 -17.33
N GLU A 217 -5.71 1.43 -17.51
CA GLU A 217 -4.53 0.69 -17.05
C GLU A 217 -4.37 0.71 -15.52
N PRO A 218 -3.75 -0.33 -14.93
CA PRO A 218 -3.45 -0.37 -13.49
C PRO A 218 -2.56 0.79 -13.03
N LEU A 219 -2.97 1.48 -11.97
CA LEU A 219 -2.17 2.50 -11.28
C LEU A 219 -1.34 1.88 -10.13
N ASP A 220 -0.41 2.64 -9.57
CA ASP A 220 0.41 2.23 -8.42
C ASP A 220 0.02 3.02 -7.16
N GLN A 221 -0.44 2.30 -6.13
CA GLN A 221 -0.75 2.86 -4.82
C GLN A 221 0.51 3.20 -4.00
N GLY A 222 1.70 2.78 -4.42
CA GLY A 222 2.94 2.98 -3.66
C GLY A 222 2.83 2.42 -2.23
N ASN A 223 3.44 3.12 -1.26
CA ASN A 223 3.41 2.74 0.15
C ASN A 223 2.21 3.36 0.91
N CYS A 224 1.03 3.22 0.33
CA CYS A 224 -0.24 3.67 0.90
C CYS A 224 -1.24 2.52 0.83
N ALA A 225 -1.80 2.13 1.98
CA ALA A 225 -2.75 1.03 2.07
C ALA A 225 -4.13 1.46 1.51
N ALA A 226 -4.20 1.68 0.19
CA ALA A 226 -5.32 2.33 -0.48
C ALA A 226 -5.94 1.49 -1.60
N SER A 227 -5.68 0.18 -1.66
CA SER A 227 -6.28 -0.70 -2.68
C SER A 227 -7.80 -0.59 -2.76
N TRP A 228 -8.47 -0.35 -1.63
CA TRP A 228 -9.90 -0.06 -1.54
C TRP A 228 -10.33 1.15 -2.40
N ALA A 229 -9.52 2.21 -2.47
CA ALA A 229 -9.81 3.41 -3.25
C ALA A 229 -9.42 3.22 -4.71
N PHE A 230 -8.26 2.62 -4.97
CA PHE A 230 -7.75 2.37 -6.32
C PHE A 230 -8.65 1.44 -7.13
N SER A 231 -9.04 0.29 -6.57
CA SER A 231 -9.93 -0.65 -7.26
C SER A 231 -11.34 -0.09 -7.45
N THR A 232 -11.87 0.68 -6.48
CA THR A 232 -13.16 1.37 -6.60
C THR A 232 -13.14 2.40 -7.74
N ALA A 233 -12.13 3.28 -7.76
CA ALA A 233 -11.98 4.30 -8.80
C ALA A 233 -11.78 3.66 -10.19
N ALA A 234 -10.96 2.61 -10.29
CA ALA A 234 -10.71 1.90 -11.54
C ALA A 234 -11.98 1.25 -12.12
N VAL A 235 -12.76 0.52 -11.30
CA VAL A 235 -14.03 -0.08 -11.73
C VAL A 235 -15.01 1.00 -12.17
N ALA A 236 -15.16 2.07 -11.38
CA ALA A 236 -16.06 3.16 -11.73
C ALA A 236 -15.68 3.86 -13.05
N SER A 237 -14.38 4.07 -13.29
CA SER A 237 -13.85 4.65 -14.52
C SER A 237 -14.28 3.83 -15.74
N ASP A 238 -14.07 2.52 -15.68
CA ASP A 238 -14.39 1.61 -16.79
C ASP A 238 -15.90 1.53 -17.01
N ARG A 239 -16.69 1.41 -15.93
CA ARG A 239 -18.15 1.34 -16.00
C ARG A 239 -18.77 2.59 -16.62
N ILE A 240 -18.29 3.79 -16.22
CA ILE A 240 -18.72 5.05 -16.83
C ILE A 240 -18.34 5.08 -18.31
N SER A 241 -17.16 4.58 -18.67
CA SER A 241 -16.68 4.56 -20.06
C SER A 241 -17.50 3.63 -20.95
N ILE A 242 -17.83 2.44 -20.44
CA ILE A 242 -18.66 1.45 -21.13
C ILE A 242 -20.09 1.97 -21.29
N GLN A 243 -20.69 2.46 -20.21
CA GLN A 243 -22.11 2.84 -20.20
C GLN A 243 -22.40 4.18 -20.88
N SER A 244 -21.38 5.04 -21.01
CA SER A 244 -21.45 6.21 -21.90
C SER A 244 -21.18 5.86 -23.36
N MET A 245 -21.04 4.58 -23.72
CA MET A 245 -20.67 4.11 -25.06
C MET A 245 -19.36 4.75 -25.58
N GLY A 246 -18.46 5.16 -24.67
CA GLY A 246 -17.22 5.85 -25.01
C GLY A 246 -17.34 7.35 -25.30
N HIS A 247 -18.51 7.95 -25.09
CA HIS A 247 -18.64 9.41 -25.14
C HIS A 247 -17.81 10.10 -24.04
N MET A 248 -17.53 9.38 -22.96
CA MET A 248 -16.64 9.81 -21.89
C MET A 248 -15.71 8.65 -21.54
N THR A 249 -14.44 8.93 -21.26
CA THR A 249 -13.48 7.92 -20.77
C THR A 249 -12.69 8.48 -19.57
N PRO A 250 -13.36 8.79 -18.44
CA PRO A 250 -12.71 9.43 -17.31
C PRO A 250 -11.95 8.39 -16.47
N GLN A 251 -10.63 8.56 -16.33
CA GLN A 251 -9.87 7.88 -15.29
C GLN A 251 -10.09 8.63 -13.96
N LEU A 252 -10.83 8.04 -13.03
CA LEU A 252 -11.20 8.67 -11.76
C LEU A 252 -10.04 8.67 -10.76
N SER A 253 -9.99 9.72 -9.93
CA SER A 253 -8.94 9.94 -8.95
C SER A 253 -9.12 9.06 -7.69
N PRO A 254 -8.24 8.08 -7.43
CA PRO A 254 -8.16 7.44 -6.12
C PRO A 254 -7.74 8.43 -5.03
N GLN A 255 -6.92 9.43 -5.33
CA GLN A 255 -6.51 10.46 -4.36
C GLN A 255 -7.71 11.19 -3.75
N ASN A 256 -8.73 11.48 -4.58
CA ASN A 256 -9.94 12.14 -4.10
C ASN A 256 -10.66 11.26 -3.06
N LEU A 257 -10.76 9.94 -3.27
CA LEU A 257 -11.32 9.03 -2.27
C LEU A 257 -10.44 8.99 -1.02
N ILE A 258 -9.13 8.79 -1.17
CA ILE A 258 -8.17 8.67 -0.07
C ILE A 258 -8.21 9.89 0.86
N SER A 259 -8.24 11.09 0.27
CA SER A 259 -8.18 12.35 1.02
C SER A 259 -9.52 12.86 1.53
N CYS A 260 -10.63 12.54 0.84
CA CYS A 260 -11.93 13.18 1.08
C CYS A 260 -13.03 12.25 1.60
N ASP A 261 -12.92 10.93 1.40
CA ASP A 261 -13.78 9.96 2.06
C ASP A 261 -13.19 9.62 3.44
N THR A 262 -13.56 10.40 4.46
CA THR A 262 -12.96 10.31 5.81
C THR A 262 -13.86 9.63 6.84
N ARG A 263 -15.10 9.25 6.46
CA ARG A 263 -16.08 8.71 7.41
C ARG A 263 -15.86 7.20 7.59
N ASN A 264 -15.24 6.81 8.70
CA ASN A 264 -14.84 5.42 8.98
C ASN A 264 -13.89 4.85 7.91
N GLN A 265 -13.03 5.72 7.38
CA GLN A 265 -12.01 5.41 6.39
C GLN A 265 -10.67 5.94 6.89
N GLY A 266 -9.60 5.16 6.71
CA GLY A 266 -8.26 5.49 7.19
C GLY A 266 -7.33 6.07 6.12
N GLY A 267 -7.81 6.35 4.91
CA GLY A 267 -6.97 6.78 3.79
C GLY A 267 -5.88 5.74 3.50
N CYS A 268 -4.62 6.10 3.73
CA CYS A 268 -3.46 5.21 3.58
C CYS A 268 -3.26 4.21 4.74
N ALA A 269 -4.08 4.26 5.79
CA ALA A 269 -4.13 3.24 6.84
C ALA A 269 -5.17 2.14 6.58
N GLY A 270 -5.79 2.15 5.39
CA GLY A 270 -6.80 1.20 4.98
C GLY A 270 -8.22 1.75 5.01
N GLY A 271 -9.11 1.11 4.26
CA GLY A 271 -10.48 1.57 4.09
C GLY A 271 -11.40 0.45 3.62
N ARG A 272 -12.69 0.77 3.69
CA ARG A 272 -13.79 -0.12 3.35
C ARG A 272 -14.30 0.20 1.96
N VAL A 273 -14.52 -0.85 1.18
CA VAL A 273 -15.06 -0.75 -0.18
C VAL A 273 -16.51 -0.23 -0.18
N ASP A 274 -17.34 -0.65 0.78
CA ASP A 274 -18.74 -0.19 0.85
C ASP A 274 -18.87 1.30 1.19
N GLY A 275 -17.97 1.82 2.03
CA GLY A 275 -17.81 3.27 2.28
C GLY A 275 -17.44 4.03 1.01
N ALA A 276 -16.48 3.51 0.25
CA ALA A 276 -15.99 4.13 -0.99
C ALA A 276 -17.09 4.24 -2.06
N TRP A 277 -17.85 3.16 -2.29
CA TRP A 277 -18.97 3.21 -3.22
C TRP A 277 -20.09 4.13 -2.75
N TRP A 278 -20.35 4.19 -1.44
CA TRP A 278 -21.32 5.13 -0.90
C TRP A 278 -20.87 6.58 -1.14
N TYR A 279 -19.58 6.86 -0.95
CA TYR A 279 -19.00 8.17 -1.24
C TYR A 279 -19.14 8.50 -2.72
N LEU A 280 -18.74 7.60 -3.62
CA LEU A 280 -18.81 7.82 -5.05
C LEU A 280 -20.25 8.05 -5.54
N ARG A 281 -21.22 7.30 -5.00
CA ARG A 281 -22.64 7.52 -5.27
C ARG A 281 -23.10 8.90 -4.81
N ARG A 282 -22.78 9.28 -3.56
CA ARG A 282 -23.38 10.48 -2.94
C ARG A 282 -22.64 11.77 -3.24
N ARG A 283 -21.32 11.73 -3.33
CA ARG A 283 -20.42 12.87 -3.48
C ARG A 283 -19.75 12.89 -4.84
N GLY A 284 -19.44 11.72 -5.39
CA GLY A 284 -18.65 11.61 -6.61
C GLY A 284 -17.21 12.05 -6.41
N VAL A 285 -16.40 11.88 -7.45
CA VAL A 285 -14.98 12.24 -7.47
C VAL A 285 -14.61 12.88 -8.80
N VAL A 286 -13.49 13.62 -8.81
CA VAL A 286 -12.89 14.13 -10.06
C VAL A 286 -11.99 13.09 -10.73
N THR A 287 -11.46 13.42 -11.92
CA THR A 287 -10.48 12.60 -12.63
C THR A 287 -9.08 12.65 -11.99
N GLU A 288 -8.28 11.64 -12.28
CA GLU A 288 -6.86 11.56 -11.93
C GLU A 288 -6.06 12.74 -12.50
N ASP A 289 -6.36 13.19 -13.72
CA ASP A 289 -5.76 14.40 -14.30
C ASP A 289 -6.00 15.65 -13.44
N CYS A 290 -7.17 15.75 -12.80
CA CYS A 290 -7.55 16.88 -11.96
C CYS A 290 -6.92 16.80 -10.57
N TYR A 291 -7.00 15.64 -9.92
CA TYR A 291 -6.45 15.39 -8.59
C TYR A 291 -5.56 14.14 -8.60
N PRO A 292 -4.31 14.26 -9.08
CA PRO A 292 -3.43 13.11 -9.25
C PRO A 292 -2.99 12.54 -7.90
N TYR A 293 -2.77 11.23 -7.90
CA TYR A 293 -2.24 10.52 -6.76
C TYR A 293 -0.80 10.93 -6.47
N THR A 294 -0.56 11.29 -5.21
CA THR A 294 0.79 11.56 -4.70
C THR A 294 1.09 10.57 -3.58
N PRO A 295 2.08 9.69 -3.73
CA PRO A 295 2.43 8.77 -2.66
C PRO A 295 2.90 9.54 -1.41
N PRO A 296 2.59 9.05 -0.20
CA PRO A 296 3.03 9.69 1.03
C PRO A 296 4.56 9.70 1.14
N GLN A 297 5.14 10.84 1.54
CA GLN A 297 6.60 11.06 1.57
C GLN A 297 7.27 10.53 2.85
N HIS A 298 6.55 10.50 3.98
CA HIS A 298 7.15 10.16 5.28
C HIS A 298 6.37 9.10 6.06
N THR A 299 5.06 9.29 6.27
CA THR A 299 4.25 8.29 7.00
C THR A 299 2.92 8.01 6.29
N ALA A 300 2.41 6.78 6.43
CA ALA A 300 1.07 6.43 5.97
C ALA A 300 -0.06 7.19 6.71
N ALA A 301 0.26 7.90 7.80
CA ALA A 301 -0.69 8.76 8.51
C ALA A 301 -0.83 10.15 7.87
N ASP A 302 0.09 10.54 6.99
CA ASP A 302 0.04 11.80 6.25
C ASP A 302 -0.92 11.69 5.06
N VAL A 303 -2.20 11.39 5.34
CA VAL A 303 -3.25 11.52 4.33
C VAL A 303 -3.35 12.99 3.97
N ALA A 304 -3.00 13.33 2.72
CA ALA A 304 -3.11 14.69 2.21
C ALA A 304 -4.52 15.23 2.50
N ARG A 305 -4.60 16.46 3.02
CA ARG A 305 -5.88 17.11 3.32
C ARG A 305 -6.77 17.07 2.07
N CYS A 306 -8.06 16.84 2.25
CA CYS A 306 -9.01 16.90 1.14
C CYS A 306 -8.94 18.25 0.42
N MET A 307 -8.47 18.25 -0.83
CA MET A 307 -8.43 19.44 -1.68
C MET A 307 -9.64 19.56 -2.60
N MET A 308 -10.43 18.49 -2.73
CA MET A 308 -11.53 18.41 -3.69
C MET A 308 -12.81 17.85 -3.06
N GLN A 309 -13.68 18.76 -2.60
CA GLN A 309 -15.03 18.41 -2.14
C GLN A 309 -16.07 18.67 -3.23
N SER A 310 -17.26 18.11 -3.05
CA SER A 310 -18.41 18.37 -3.94
C SER A 310 -19.62 18.94 -3.20
N ARG A 311 -20.32 19.85 -3.88
CA ARG A 311 -21.59 20.43 -3.43
C ARG A 311 -22.75 19.97 -4.32
N SER A 312 -23.95 19.92 -3.74
CA SER A 312 -25.16 19.57 -4.49
C SER A 312 -25.59 20.75 -5.36
N VAL A 313 -25.95 20.48 -6.61
CA VAL A 313 -26.52 21.48 -7.52
C VAL A 313 -27.98 21.15 -7.90
N GLY A 314 -28.62 20.25 -7.15
CA GLY A 314 -29.98 19.78 -7.42
C GLY A 314 -30.04 18.58 -8.36
N ARG A 315 -31.23 17.93 -8.44
CA ARG A 315 -31.48 16.73 -9.26
C ARG A 315 -30.48 15.58 -9.04
N GLY A 316 -29.87 15.55 -7.84
CA GLY A 316 -28.82 14.60 -7.47
C GLY A 316 -27.46 14.82 -8.15
N LYS A 317 -27.27 15.88 -8.96
CA LYS A 317 -25.98 16.23 -9.57
C LYS A 317 -25.05 16.92 -8.55
N ARG A 318 -23.76 16.85 -8.82
CA ARG A 318 -22.68 17.40 -7.98
C ARG A 318 -21.75 18.29 -8.80
N GLN A 319 -21.17 19.28 -8.15
CA GLN A 319 -20.13 20.12 -8.72
C GLN A 319 -18.96 20.22 -7.74
N ALA A 320 -17.73 20.23 -8.27
CA ALA A 320 -16.53 20.49 -7.51
C ALA A 320 -16.58 21.86 -6.83
N THR A 321 -16.05 21.95 -5.62
CA THR A 321 -16.01 23.21 -4.85
C THR A 321 -14.74 24.03 -5.10
N GLN A 322 -13.72 23.42 -5.70
CA GLN A 322 -12.40 24.01 -5.92
C GLN A 322 -11.92 23.74 -7.34
N ARG A 323 -10.90 24.47 -7.78
CA ARG A 323 -10.14 24.13 -8.99
C ARG A 323 -9.33 22.86 -8.76
N CYS A 324 -8.97 22.18 -9.84
CA CYS A 324 -8.10 21.02 -9.77
C CYS A 324 -6.80 21.33 -9.02
N PRO A 325 -6.34 20.46 -8.10
CA PRO A 325 -4.99 20.53 -7.56
C PRO A 325 -3.92 20.59 -8.65
N ASN A 326 -4.16 19.93 -9.79
CA ASN A 326 -3.31 20.00 -10.99
C ASN A 326 -3.76 21.08 -12.00
N ALA A 327 -4.17 22.26 -11.52
CA ALA A 327 -4.77 23.31 -12.35
C ALA A 327 -3.87 23.82 -13.49
N HIS A 328 -2.54 23.67 -13.36
CA HIS A 328 -1.58 24.08 -14.37
C HIS A 328 -1.63 23.23 -15.64
N HIS A 329 -2.04 21.96 -15.51
CA HIS A 329 -2.09 21.01 -16.62
C HIS A 329 -3.53 20.61 -16.99
N TYR A 330 -4.48 20.80 -16.07
CA TYR A 330 -5.86 20.38 -16.27
C TYR A 330 -6.87 21.31 -15.58
N GLN A 331 -7.84 21.82 -16.36
CA GLN A 331 -8.77 22.84 -15.88
C GLN A 331 -10.19 22.31 -15.60
N HIS A 332 -10.51 21.09 -16.04
CA HIS A 332 -11.84 20.51 -15.89
C HIS A 332 -11.95 19.80 -14.55
N ASN A 333 -12.94 20.14 -13.74
CA ASN A 333 -13.14 19.58 -12.40
C ASN A 333 -14.49 18.87 -12.29
N ASP A 334 -14.92 18.22 -13.37
CA ASP A 334 -16.19 17.50 -13.44
C ASP A 334 -16.24 16.40 -12.37
N ILE A 335 -17.41 16.28 -11.74
CA ILE A 335 -17.65 15.28 -10.70
C ILE A 335 -18.40 14.10 -11.30
N TYR A 336 -17.79 12.93 -11.20
CA TYR A 336 -18.33 11.67 -11.66
C TYR A 336 -18.94 10.90 -10.49
N GLN A 337 -20.15 10.37 -10.67
CA GLN A 337 -20.88 9.61 -9.66
C GLN A 337 -21.22 8.21 -10.16
N SER A 338 -21.48 7.30 -9.23
CA SER A 338 -22.05 5.99 -9.52
C SER A 338 -23.52 5.90 -9.10
N THR A 339 -24.21 4.89 -9.63
CA THR A 339 -25.46 4.39 -9.07
C THR A 339 -25.19 3.61 -7.76
N PRO A 340 -26.22 3.17 -7.01
CA PRO A 340 -26.02 2.26 -5.89
C PRO A 340 -25.24 0.99 -6.32
N PRO A 341 -24.16 0.62 -5.60
CA PRO A 341 -23.47 -0.64 -5.86
C PRO A 341 -24.35 -1.83 -5.45
N TYR A 342 -24.08 -2.98 -6.03
CA TYR A 342 -24.70 -4.25 -5.66
C TYR A 342 -23.67 -5.36 -5.53
N ARG A 343 -23.98 -6.32 -4.68
CA ARG A 343 -23.16 -7.52 -4.50
C ARG A 343 -23.63 -8.59 -5.48
N LEU A 344 -22.68 -9.25 -6.14
CA LEU A 344 -22.93 -10.45 -6.93
C LEU A 344 -22.88 -11.68 -6.04
N SER A 345 -23.58 -12.73 -6.45
CA SER A 345 -23.41 -14.03 -5.81
C SER A 345 -21.98 -14.55 -6.01
N ALA A 346 -21.57 -15.49 -5.16
CA ALA A 346 -20.29 -16.20 -5.32
C ALA A 346 -20.30 -17.21 -6.49
N ASN A 347 -21.34 -17.21 -7.33
CA ASN A 347 -21.43 -18.08 -8.48
C ASN A 347 -20.49 -17.61 -9.59
N GLU A 348 -19.52 -18.45 -9.94
CA GLU A 348 -18.55 -18.24 -11.03
C GLU A 348 -19.21 -17.69 -12.30
N LYS A 349 -20.32 -18.29 -12.75
CA LYS A 349 -20.99 -17.92 -14.00
C LYS A 349 -21.69 -16.57 -13.92
N GLU A 350 -22.24 -16.21 -12.77
CA GLU A 350 -22.88 -14.89 -12.60
C GLU A 350 -21.83 -13.77 -12.59
N ILE A 351 -20.68 -14.00 -11.98
CA ILE A 351 -19.54 -13.07 -12.04
C ILE A 351 -19.07 -12.92 -13.50
N MET A 352 -18.92 -14.03 -14.23
CA MET A 352 -18.57 -14.01 -15.66
C MET A 352 -19.60 -13.20 -16.47
N LYS A 353 -20.89 -13.43 -16.25
CA LYS A 353 -21.98 -12.76 -16.96
C LYS A 353 -21.99 -11.26 -16.71
N GLU A 354 -21.82 -10.84 -15.45
CA GLU A 354 -21.72 -9.41 -15.11
C GLU A 354 -20.57 -8.74 -15.83
N ILE A 355 -19.39 -9.38 -15.84
CA ILE A 355 -18.21 -8.86 -16.51
C ILE A 355 -18.45 -8.79 -18.02
N MET A 356 -19.08 -9.82 -18.60
CA MET A 356 -19.38 -9.89 -20.02
C MET A 356 -20.33 -8.79 -20.46
N ASP A 357 -21.39 -8.54 -19.69
CA ASP A 357 -22.46 -7.62 -20.09
C ASP A 357 -22.12 -6.17 -19.77
N ASN A 358 -21.57 -5.94 -18.58
CA ASN A 358 -21.50 -4.61 -17.97
C ASN A 358 -20.07 -4.13 -17.68
N GLY A 359 -19.06 -5.00 -17.80
CA GLY A 359 -17.65 -4.66 -17.64
C GLY A 359 -17.04 -5.03 -16.29
N PRO A 360 -15.81 -4.59 -16.00
CA PRO A 360 -15.04 -5.05 -14.84
C PRO A 360 -15.78 -4.91 -13.50
N VAL A 361 -15.50 -5.83 -12.57
CA VAL A 361 -16.08 -5.85 -11.21
C VAL A 361 -14.98 -5.67 -10.16
N GLN A 362 -15.35 -5.23 -8.96
CA GLN A 362 -14.43 -5.18 -7.84
C GLN A 362 -14.54 -6.45 -7.02
N ALA A 363 -13.42 -7.07 -6.68
CA ALA A 363 -13.37 -8.23 -5.80
C ALA A 363 -12.47 -7.95 -4.59
N ILE A 364 -12.77 -8.60 -3.47
CA ILE A 364 -11.91 -8.66 -2.29
C ILE A 364 -11.28 -10.05 -2.24
N MET A 365 -9.98 -10.11 -1.96
CA MET A 365 -9.24 -11.36 -1.81
C MET A 365 -8.29 -11.30 -0.61
N GLU A 366 -7.92 -12.48 -0.13
CA GLU A 366 -6.83 -12.71 0.81
C GLU A 366 -5.49 -12.72 0.05
N VAL A 367 -4.52 -11.97 0.52
CA VAL A 367 -3.17 -11.95 -0.06
C VAL A 367 -2.22 -12.56 0.94
N HIS A 368 -1.61 -13.68 0.56
CA HIS A 368 -0.58 -14.38 1.33
C HIS A 368 0.83 -13.89 0.97
N GLU A 369 1.82 -14.29 1.77
CA GLU A 369 3.21 -13.85 1.59
C GLU A 369 3.82 -14.21 0.23
N ASP A 370 3.37 -15.30 -0.39
CA ASP A 370 3.88 -15.77 -1.69
C ASP A 370 3.30 -14.99 -2.88
N PHE A 371 2.12 -14.37 -2.74
CA PHE A 371 1.52 -13.58 -3.80
C PHE A 371 2.35 -12.33 -4.13
N PHE A 372 3.05 -11.75 -3.16
CA PHE A 372 3.89 -10.57 -3.39
C PHE A 372 4.97 -10.80 -4.45
N VAL A 373 5.46 -12.04 -4.57
CA VAL A 373 6.48 -12.43 -5.54
C VAL A 373 5.90 -12.96 -6.85
N TYR A 374 4.57 -12.98 -7.04
CA TYR A 374 3.94 -13.42 -8.28
C TYR A 374 4.48 -12.68 -9.50
N LYS A 375 4.87 -13.43 -10.55
CA LYS A 375 5.32 -12.89 -11.84
C LYS A 375 4.40 -13.25 -13.00
N SER A 376 4.03 -14.51 -13.13
CA SER A 376 3.18 -14.98 -14.24
C SER A 376 2.60 -16.37 -13.99
N GLY A 377 1.60 -16.76 -14.76
CA GLY A 377 0.92 -18.06 -14.66
C GLY A 377 -0.36 -17.99 -13.84
N ILE A 378 -0.94 -19.13 -13.47
CA ILE A 378 -2.21 -19.14 -12.71
C ILE A 378 -1.87 -19.30 -11.23
N TYR A 379 -2.01 -18.21 -10.47
CA TYR A 379 -1.74 -18.20 -9.04
C TYR A 379 -2.72 -19.10 -8.27
N LYS A 380 -2.12 -19.89 -7.37
CA LYS A 380 -2.74 -20.55 -6.22
C LYS A 380 -1.76 -20.45 -5.05
N HIS A 381 -2.27 -20.21 -3.86
CA HIS A 381 -1.44 -20.14 -2.66
C HIS A 381 -0.72 -21.49 -2.42
N THR A 382 0.56 -21.40 -2.05
CA THR A 382 1.46 -22.55 -1.95
C THR A 382 1.70 -22.96 -0.51
N ASP A 383 2.10 -24.22 -0.31
CA ASP A 383 2.49 -24.76 0.99
C ASP A 383 3.96 -24.49 1.36
N VAL A 384 4.68 -23.72 0.54
CA VAL A 384 6.13 -23.45 0.68
C VAL A 384 6.50 -22.89 2.06
N SER A 385 5.64 -22.05 2.64
CA SER A 385 5.89 -21.47 3.97
C SER A 385 5.33 -22.30 5.12
N PHE A 386 4.61 -23.41 4.90
CA PHE A 386 3.85 -24.09 5.96
C PHE A 386 4.72 -24.55 7.14
N THR A 387 5.97 -24.89 6.87
CA THR A 387 6.96 -25.30 7.90
C THR A 387 7.66 -24.11 8.55
N LYS A 388 7.51 -22.89 8.01
CA LYS A 388 8.12 -21.69 8.57
C LYS A 388 7.37 -21.21 9.83
N PRO A 389 8.08 -20.52 10.76
CA PRO A 389 7.44 -19.90 11.91
C PRO A 389 6.29 -18.96 11.52
N PRO A 390 5.29 -18.74 12.40
CA PRO A 390 4.10 -17.94 12.09
C PRO A 390 4.40 -16.52 11.59
N HIS A 391 5.50 -15.89 12.00
CA HIS A 391 5.83 -14.54 11.55
C HIS A 391 6.26 -14.44 10.07
N TYR A 392 6.54 -15.58 9.42
CA TYR A 392 6.76 -15.67 7.97
C TYR A 392 5.49 -16.04 7.18
N ARG A 393 4.39 -16.36 7.86
CA ARG A 393 3.12 -16.81 7.27
C ARG A 393 2.02 -15.81 7.58
N LYS A 394 2.08 -14.67 6.90
CA LYS A 394 1.15 -13.57 7.14
C LYS A 394 0.34 -13.31 5.88
N HIS A 395 -0.92 -12.98 6.09
CA HIS A 395 -1.86 -12.63 5.04
C HIS A 395 -2.64 -11.37 5.44
N GLY A 396 -3.24 -10.73 4.46
CA GLY A 396 -4.11 -9.58 4.67
C GLY A 396 -5.10 -9.42 3.53
N THR A 397 -6.08 -8.54 3.72
CA THR A 397 -7.16 -8.36 2.76
C THR A 397 -6.83 -7.25 1.76
N HIS A 398 -7.09 -7.53 0.48
CA HIS A 398 -6.81 -6.64 -0.65
C HIS A 398 -8.01 -6.59 -1.59
N SER A 399 -8.19 -5.49 -2.31
CA SER A 399 -9.23 -5.40 -3.34
C SER A 399 -8.61 -5.12 -4.70
N VAL A 400 -9.18 -5.78 -5.69
CA VAL A 400 -8.69 -5.82 -7.08
C VAL A 400 -9.85 -5.63 -8.03
N ARG A 401 -9.55 -5.34 -9.29
CA ARG A 401 -10.54 -5.23 -10.37
C ARG A 401 -10.42 -6.44 -11.28
N ILE A 402 -11.46 -7.28 -11.35
CA ILE A 402 -11.51 -8.41 -12.29
C ILE A 402 -11.96 -7.89 -13.65
N THR A 403 -11.15 -8.15 -14.70
CA THR A 403 -11.38 -7.63 -16.06
C THR A 403 -11.69 -8.71 -17.08
N GLY A 404 -11.56 -9.99 -16.73
CA GLY A 404 -11.81 -11.09 -17.65
C GLY A 404 -11.50 -12.45 -17.05
N TRP A 405 -11.52 -13.48 -17.90
CA TRP A 405 -11.21 -14.86 -17.52
C TRP A 405 -10.63 -15.63 -18.70
N GLY A 406 -10.10 -16.81 -18.42
CA GLY A 406 -9.70 -17.76 -19.44
C GLY A 406 -9.60 -19.18 -18.93
N GLU A 407 -9.21 -20.06 -19.85
CA GLU A 407 -8.94 -21.47 -19.61
C GLU A 407 -7.66 -21.84 -20.33
N GLN A 408 -6.79 -22.60 -19.65
CA GLN A 408 -5.57 -23.16 -20.22
C GLN A 408 -5.56 -24.66 -19.96
N TRP A 409 -5.29 -25.44 -21.00
CA TRP A 409 -5.14 -26.88 -20.87
C TRP A 409 -3.77 -27.18 -20.28
N ASP A 410 -3.73 -27.98 -19.21
CA ASP A 410 -2.48 -28.47 -18.68
C ASP A 410 -1.96 -29.67 -19.48
N SER A 411 -0.75 -30.13 -19.15
CA SER A 411 -0.10 -31.26 -19.82
C SER A 411 -0.89 -32.57 -19.74
N ASN A 412 -1.84 -32.68 -18.82
CA ASN A 412 -2.68 -33.85 -18.60
C ASN A 412 -4.04 -33.72 -19.30
N GLY A 413 -4.26 -32.64 -20.06
CA GLY A 413 -5.52 -32.39 -20.74
C GLY A 413 -6.64 -31.93 -19.81
N ALA A 414 -6.33 -31.43 -18.60
CA ALA A 414 -7.32 -30.84 -17.71
C ALA A 414 -7.38 -29.30 -17.91
N PRO A 415 -8.57 -28.69 -18.01
CA PRO A 415 -8.69 -27.25 -18.14
C PRO A 415 -8.43 -26.57 -16.79
N ARG A 416 -7.45 -25.66 -16.76
CA ARG A 416 -7.17 -24.75 -15.65
C ARG A 416 -7.82 -23.42 -15.93
N LYS A 417 -8.86 -23.13 -15.17
CA LYS A 417 -9.62 -21.88 -15.26
C LYS A 417 -8.94 -20.79 -14.45
N TYR A 418 -8.99 -19.56 -14.93
CA TYR A 418 -8.48 -18.41 -14.20
C TYR A 418 -9.32 -17.15 -14.41
N TRP A 419 -9.29 -16.27 -13.42
CA TRP A 419 -9.66 -14.87 -13.55
C TRP A 419 -8.46 -14.05 -13.99
N VAL A 420 -8.69 -12.99 -14.75
CA VAL A 420 -7.71 -11.94 -15.03
C VAL A 420 -8.08 -10.73 -14.17
N ALA A 421 -7.17 -10.33 -13.29
CA ALA A 421 -7.40 -9.21 -12.38
C ALA A 421 -6.29 -8.17 -12.47
N ALA A 422 -6.68 -6.90 -12.45
CA ALA A 422 -5.79 -5.75 -12.35
C ALA A 422 -5.49 -5.48 -10.88
N ASN A 423 -4.19 -5.43 -10.55
CA ASN A 423 -3.72 -5.03 -9.23
C ASN A 423 -3.57 -3.49 -9.14
N SER A 424 -3.12 -2.98 -8.01
CA SER A 424 -2.87 -1.56 -7.75
C SER A 424 -1.41 -1.30 -7.37
N TRP A 425 -0.47 -2.11 -7.86
CA TRP A 425 0.98 -2.03 -7.56
C TRP A 425 1.82 -1.62 -8.79
N GLY A 426 1.17 -0.99 -9.77
CA GLY A 426 1.80 -0.51 -11.00
C GLY A 426 2.14 -1.63 -12.00
N LYS A 427 2.51 -1.20 -13.21
CA LYS A 427 2.78 -2.11 -14.34
C LYS A 427 4.04 -2.96 -14.18
N ASN A 428 4.97 -2.56 -13.32
CA ASN A 428 6.22 -3.29 -13.13
C ASN A 428 6.02 -4.60 -12.35
N TRP A 429 4.86 -4.78 -11.71
CA TRP A 429 4.52 -5.98 -10.96
C TRP A 429 3.72 -6.98 -11.80
N GLY A 430 3.93 -8.28 -11.57
CA GLY A 430 3.18 -9.34 -12.26
C GLY A 430 3.30 -9.30 -13.80
N GLU A 431 2.14 -9.43 -14.44
CA GLU A 431 1.90 -9.43 -15.89
C GLU A 431 1.43 -8.04 -16.32
N ASP A 432 2.35 -7.07 -16.33
CA ASP A 432 2.08 -5.65 -16.64
C ASP A 432 1.05 -4.99 -15.70
N GLY A 433 1.11 -5.32 -14.41
CA GLY A 433 0.17 -4.86 -13.38
C GLY A 433 -1.06 -5.76 -13.21
N TYR A 434 -1.19 -6.79 -14.05
CA TYR A 434 -2.22 -7.80 -13.95
C TYR A 434 -1.68 -9.10 -13.32
N PHE A 435 -2.61 -9.96 -12.92
CA PHE A 435 -2.33 -11.32 -12.51
C PHE A 435 -3.48 -12.24 -12.91
N ARG A 436 -3.17 -13.55 -12.95
CA ARG A 436 -4.15 -14.59 -13.14
C ARG A 436 -4.21 -15.44 -11.88
N ILE A 437 -5.43 -15.71 -11.42
CA ILE A 437 -5.71 -16.48 -10.20
C ILE A 437 -6.75 -17.55 -10.52
N ALA A 438 -6.65 -18.71 -9.88
CA ALA A 438 -7.57 -19.81 -10.12
C ALA A 438 -9.04 -19.40 -9.95
N ARG A 439 -9.87 -19.82 -10.90
CA ARG A 439 -11.31 -19.53 -10.98
C ARG A 439 -12.13 -20.79 -10.71
N GLY A 440 -13.23 -20.64 -9.97
CA GLY A 440 -14.19 -21.70 -9.62
C GLY A 440 -13.90 -22.42 -8.31
N ASP A 441 -12.75 -22.14 -7.68
CA ASP A 441 -12.33 -22.72 -6.40
C ASP A 441 -12.42 -21.71 -5.24
N ASN A 442 -12.90 -20.48 -5.50
CA ASN A 442 -12.84 -19.36 -4.57
C ASN A 442 -11.43 -19.16 -3.96
N GLU A 443 -10.41 -19.32 -4.79
CA GLU A 443 -9.00 -19.20 -4.40
C GLU A 443 -8.76 -17.84 -3.72
N CYS A 444 -8.20 -17.88 -2.51
CA CYS A 444 -7.99 -16.69 -1.69
C CYS A 444 -9.25 -15.83 -1.49
N GLU A 445 -10.43 -16.46 -1.39
CA GLU A 445 -11.73 -15.80 -1.20
C GLU A 445 -12.14 -14.81 -2.32
N ILE A 446 -11.48 -14.82 -3.48
CA ILE A 446 -11.69 -13.79 -4.53
C ILE A 446 -13.13 -13.74 -5.08
N GLU A 447 -13.88 -14.84 -5.00
CA GLU A 447 -15.26 -14.95 -5.49
C GLU A 447 -16.28 -14.65 -4.39
N THR A 448 -15.84 -14.49 -3.14
CA THR A 448 -16.73 -14.39 -1.97
C THR A 448 -17.44 -13.04 -1.87
N PHE A 449 -16.73 -11.96 -2.21
CA PHE A 449 -17.28 -10.61 -2.11
C PHE A 449 -16.94 -9.80 -3.36
N VAL A 450 -17.84 -9.87 -4.33
CA VAL A 450 -17.72 -9.19 -5.62
C VAL A 450 -18.80 -8.12 -5.74
N ILE A 451 -18.40 -6.90 -6.12
CA ILE A 451 -19.29 -5.75 -6.30
C ILE A 451 -19.34 -5.36 -7.77
N GLY A 452 -20.57 -5.26 -8.27
CA GLY A 452 -20.91 -4.60 -9.53
C GLY A 452 -21.52 -3.23 -9.29
N VAL A 453 -21.47 -2.38 -10.31
CA VAL A 453 -22.03 -1.03 -10.26
C VAL A 453 -22.34 -0.53 -11.66
N TRP A 454 -23.25 0.44 -11.75
CA TRP A 454 -23.45 1.22 -12.96
C TRP A 454 -22.93 2.64 -12.75
N GLY A 455 -22.17 3.16 -13.70
CA GLY A 455 -21.86 4.58 -13.80
C GLY A 455 -23.13 5.41 -13.92
N ARG A 456 -23.16 6.57 -13.26
CA ARG A 456 -24.27 7.51 -13.44
C ARG A 456 -23.97 8.37 -14.67
N VAL A 457 -24.55 7.99 -15.80
CA VAL A 457 -24.40 8.70 -17.08
C VAL A 457 -25.75 9.21 -17.54
N THR A 458 -25.85 10.51 -17.87
CA THR A 458 -27.03 11.10 -18.52
C THR A 458 -26.69 11.65 -19.90
N MET A 459 -27.70 11.86 -20.75
CA MET A 459 -27.52 12.47 -22.08
C MET A 459 -26.89 13.87 -22.00
N GLU A 460 -27.24 14.65 -20.97
CA GLU A 460 -26.64 15.95 -20.70
C GLU A 460 -25.14 15.82 -20.45
N ASP A 461 -24.73 14.88 -19.59
CA ASP A 461 -23.32 14.70 -19.22
C ASP A 461 -22.47 14.30 -20.44
N MET A 462 -23.02 13.48 -21.35
CA MET A 462 -22.36 13.12 -22.61
C MET A 462 -22.23 14.33 -23.56
N HIS A 463 -23.25 15.19 -23.65
CA HIS A 463 -23.20 16.36 -24.52
C HIS A 463 -22.17 17.40 -24.05
N ASP A 464 -22.16 17.69 -22.74
CA ASP A 464 -21.23 18.64 -22.13
C ASP A 464 -19.77 18.18 -22.33
N HIS A 465 -19.51 16.88 -22.12
CA HIS A 465 -18.18 16.31 -22.32
C HIS A 465 -17.70 16.41 -23.79
N HIS A 466 -18.60 16.23 -24.77
CA HIS A 466 -18.28 16.42 -26.19
C HIS A 466 -17.87 17.85 -26.50
N GLN A 467 -18.58 18.85 -25.96
CA GLN A 467 -18.22 20.25 -26.16
C GLN A 467 -16.84 20.57 -25.57
N HIS A 468 -16.53 20.05 -24.38
CA HIS A 468 -15.22 20.22 -23.75
C HIS A 468 -14.08 19.57 -24.56
N GLN A 469 -14.29 18.35 -25.11
CA GLN A 469 -13.28 17.72 -25.98
C GLN A 469 -13.06 18.48 -27.30
N GLN A 470 -14.12 19.02 -27.91
CA GLN A 470 -13.99 19.83 -29.12
C GLN A 470 -13.21 21.13 -28.88
N GLN A 471 -13.37 21.76 -27.70
CA GLN A 471 -12.57 22.90 -27.30
C GLN A 471 -11.09 22.54 -27.12
N ARG A 472 -10.76 21.36 -26.55
CA ARG A 472 -9.36 20.87 -26.45
C ARG A 472 -8.69 20.73 -27.82
N ARG A 473 -9.39 20.18 -28.82
CA ARG A 473 -8.85 20.01 -30.18
C ARG A 473 -8.66 21.31 -30.96
N ARG A 474 -9.24 22.42 -30.51
CA ARG A 474 -9.11 23.75 -31.15
C ARG A 474 -8.02 24.62 -30.52
N HIS A 475 -7.44 24.19 -29.40
CA HIS A 475 -6.40 24.91 -28.66
C HIS A 475 -5.04 24.19 -28.62
N VAL A 476 -4.93 23.08 -29.36
CA VAL A 476 -3.68 22.45 -29.81
C VAL A 476 -3.56 22.73 -31.29
#